data_AF-A0A5C6HRF6-F1
#
_entry.id   AF-A0A5C6HRF6-F1
#
_cell.length_a   1.000
_cell.length_b   1.000
_cell.length_c   1.000
_cell.angle_alpha   90.00
_cell.angle_beta   90.00
_cell.angle_gamma   90.00
#
_symmetry.space_group_name_H-M   'P 1'
#
loop_
_entity.id
_entity.type
_entity.pdbx_description
1 polymer ?
#
loop_
_entity_poly.entity_id
_entity_poly.type
_entity_poly.pdbx_seq_one_letter_code
_entity_poly.pdbx_strand_id
1 'polypeptide(L)'
;MKKWINFKFLAILALTIIASSCVKEGHVCYRFGVFNVTDMPMTVHLSSWGKYSMYINGMYDSTYKFHEVETIKPHSSIIFSTEVGDNPDPYEIPSSIIPAWQYITSIECNGVAIPKEYFTNKEKWEIGVANQINGIFTSISLSVLPELVGLPQVK
;
A
#
# COMPACT_ATOMS: atom_id res chain seq x y z
N MET A 1 6.14 58.73 15.54
CA MET A 1 6.54 57.30 15.41
C MET A 1 5.31 56.40 15.45
N LYS A 2 4.71 56.00 14.31
CA LYS A 2 3.63 54.97 14.27
C LYS A 2 3.16 54.61 12.85
N LYS A 3 4.05 54.27 11.91
CA LYS A 3 3.60 53.70 10.60
C LYS A 3 4.46 52.57 10.03
N TRP A 4 5.62 52.25 10.63
CA TRP A 4 6.57 51.28 10.08
C TRP A 4 6.46 49.85 10.66
N ILE A 5 5.64 49.64 11.69
CA ILE A 5 5.50 48.33 12.35
C ILE A 5 4.51 47.41 11.61
N ASN A 6 3.61 47.95 10.77
CA ASN A 6 2.58 47.16 10.09
C ASN A 6 3.07 46.41 8.84
N PHE A 7 4.10 46.89 8.12
CA PHE A 7 4.51 46.25 6.86
C PHE A 7 5.30 44.96 7.08
N LYS A 8 6.17 44.92 8.10
CA LYS A 8 6.93 43.70 8.45
C LYS A 8 6.02 42.59 8.97
N PHE A 9 5.02 42.94 9.78
CA PHE A 9 4.02 41.97 10.25
C PHE A 9 3.15 41.44 9.10
N LEU A 10 2.74 42.29 8.15
CA LEU A 10 2.00 41.84 6.97
C LEU A 10 2.83 40.91 6.08
N ALA A 11 4.12 41.21 5.89
CA ALA A 11 5.02 40.40 5.07
C ALA A 11 5.29 39.03 5.72
N ILE A 12 5.47 38.97 7.04
CA ILE A 12 5.62 37.72 7.79
C ILE A 12 4.33 36.90 7.73
N LEU A 13 3.15 37.53 7.88
CA LEU A 13 1.86 36.86 7.78
C LEU A 13 1.63 36.28 6.38
N ALA A 14 1.96 37.04 5.33
CA ALA A 14 1.90 36.58 3.95
C ALA A 14 2.87 35.40 3.68
N LEU A 15 4.09 35.45 4.23
CA LEU A 15 5.05 34.34 4.17
C LEU A 15 4.56 33.09 4.90
N THR A 16 3.90 33.23 6.06
CA THR A 16 3.29 32.09 6.76
C THR A 16 2.07 31.54 6.02
N ILE A 17 1.28 32.37 5.34
CA ILE A 17 0.16 31.91 4.51
C ILE A 17 0.69 31.20 3.27
N ILE A 18 1.74 31.71 2.62
CA ILE A 18 2.38 31.06 1.45
C ILE A 18 3.04 29.74 1.85
N ALA A 19 3.74 29.70 2.99
CA ALA A 19 4.32 28.47 3.54
C ALA A 19 3.25 27.47 4.00
N SER A 20 2.08 27.93 4.47
CA SER A 20 0.92 27.10 4.81
C SER A 20 0.13 26.64 3.59
N SER A 21 0.16 27.38 2.47
CA SER A 21 -0.47 27.00 1.21
C SER A 21 0.40 26.05 0.38
N CYS A 22 1.64 25.82 0.79
CA CYS A 22 2.47 24.72 0.28
C CYS A 22 2.25 23.43 1.09
N VAL A 23 1.00 23.10 1.43
CA VAL A 23 0.62 21.69 1.46
C VAL A 23 0.65 21.28 -0.01
N LYS A 24 1.77 20.68 -0.45
CA LYS A 24 1.83 20.05 -1.78
C LYS A 24 0.53 19.27 -1.96
N GLU A 25 -0.15 19.50 -3.08
CA GLU A 25 -1.31 18.69 -3.49
C GLU A 25 -0.99 17.24 -3.18
N GLY A 26 -1.80 16.66 -2.28
CA GLY A 26 -1.52 15.36 -1.73
C GLY A 26 -1.75 14.31 -2.81
N HIS A 27 -0.67 13.75 -3.36
CA HIS A 27 -0.81 12.63 -4.27
C HIS A 27 -1.42 11.46 -3.52
N VAL A 28 -2.61 11.05 -3.95
CA VAL A 28 -3.31 9.90 -3.40
C VAL A 28 -2.65 8.63 -3.89
N CYS A 29 -2.48 7.68 -2.97
CA CYS A 29 -1.92 6.37 -3.25
C CYS A 29 -3.01 5.30 -3.39
N TYR A 30 -2.68 4.24 -4.10
CA TYR A 30 -3.39 2.96 -4.03
C TYR A 30 -2.45 1.91 -3.48
N ARG A 31 -2.95 1.15 -2.49
CA ARG A 31 -2.21 0.08 -1.85
C ARG A 31 -2.91 -1.25 -2.00
N PHE A 32 -2.14 -2.25 -2.39
CA PHE A 32 -2.56 -3.64 -2.43
C PHE A 32 -1.64 -4.45 -1.52
N GLY A 33 -2.17 -5.30 -0.65
CA GLY A 33 -1.31 -6.05 0.27
C GLY A 33 -1.79 -7.46 0.57
N VAL A 34 -0.86 -8.41 0.58
CA VAL A 34 -1.09 -9.74 1.15
C VAL A 34 -0.46 -9.76 2.52
N PHE A 35 -1.26 -10.06 3.54
CA PHE A 35 -0.82 -10.15 4.93
C PHE A 35 -0.76 -11.62 5.35
N ASN A 36 0.40 -12.03 5.83
CA ASN A 36 0.62 -13.36 6.36
C ASN A 36 0.32 -13.37 7.86
N VAL A 37 -0.87 -13.87 8.24
CA VAL A 37 -1.28 -14.00 9.65
C VAL A 37 -0.71 -15.26 10.30
N THR A 38 -0.06 -16.12 9.52
CA THR A 38 0.46 -17.39 10.01
C THR A 38 1.78 -17.22 10.76
N ASP A 39 2.15 -18.23 11.55
CA ASP A 39 3.44 -18.32 12.25
C ASP A 39 4.58 -18.85 11.36
N MET A 40 4.33 -19.05 10.07
CA MET A 40 5.28 -19.59 9.11
C MET A 40 5.58 -18.60 7.99
N PRO A 41 6.77 -18.63 7.38
CA PRO A 41 7.04 -17.81 6.21
C PRO A 41 6.18 -18.23 5.03
N MET A 42 5.84 -17.26 4.21
CA MET A 42 5.02 -17.41 3.00
C MET A 42 5.80 -16.95 1.79
N THR A 43 5.69 -17.70 0.71
CA THR A 43 6.30 -17.40 -0.58
C THR A 43 5.23 -16.87 -1.52
N VAL A 44 5.52 -15.74 -2.16
CA VAL A 44 4.66 -15.17 -3.21
C VAL A 44 5.44 -15.17 -4.51
N HIS A 45 4.87 -15.80 -5.53
CA HIS A 45 5.41 -15.80 -6.87
C HIS A 45 4.79 -14.68 -7.69
N LEU A 46 5.63 -13.95 -8.41
CA LEU A 46 5.28 -12.75 -9.16
C LEU A 46 5.69 -12.90 -10.63
N SER A 47 4.85 -12.42 -11.55
CA SER A 47 5.20 -12.30 -12.98
C SER A 47 5.83 -10.94 -13.34
N SER A 48 5.50 -9.92 -12.56
CA SER A 48 6.01 -8.55 -12.60
C SER A 48 5.57 -7.86 -11.30
N TRP A 49 5.77 -6.55 -11.17
CA TRP A 49 4.99 -5.69 -10.27
C TRP A 49 4.57 -4.39 -10.97
N GLY A 50 4.61 -4.35 -12.31
CA GLY A 50 4.21 -3.20 -13.10
C GLY A 50 4.89 -1.90 -12.66
N LYS A 51 4.08 -0.88 -12.37
CA LYS A 51 4.52 0.46 -11.92
C LYS A 51 4.50 0.65 -10.40
N TYR A 52 4.33 -0.43 -9.63
CA TYR A 52 4.20 -0.34 -8.18
C TYR A 52 5.57 -0.25 -7.50
N SER A 53 5.62 0.54 -6.42
CA SER A 53 6.63 0.39 -5.38
C SER A 53 6.25 -0.80 -4.49
N MET A 54 7.22 -1.64 -4.15
CA MET A 54 6.99 -2.83 -3.33
C MET A 54 7.66 -2.69 -1.96
N TYR A 55 6.93 -3.09 -0.92
CA TYR A 55 7.39 -3.12 0.47
C TYR A 55 7.20 -4.53 0.99
N ILE A 56 8.25 -5.12 1.53
CA ILE A 56 8.20 -6.49 2.02
C ILE A 56 8.65 -6.48 3.47
N ASN A 57 7.87 -7.09 4.36
CA ASN A 57 8.17 -7.16 5.79
C ASN A 57 8.40 -5.77 6.42
N GLY A 58 7.63 -4.78 5.97
CA GLY A 58 7.69 -3.40 6.46
C GLY A 58 8.88 -2.58 5.94
N MET A 59 9.75 -3.15 5.11
CA MET A 59 10.88 -2.43 4.53
C MET A 59 10.58 -2.02 3.10
N TYR A 60 10.75 -0.73 2.80
CA TYR A 60 10.87 -0.23 1.43
C TYR A 60 12.26 -0.58 0.93
N ASP A 61 12.37 -1.15 -0.26
CA ASP A 61 13.66 -1.33 -0.89
C ASP A 61 13.70 -0.65 -2.26
N SER A 62 14.25 0.57 -2.29
CA SER A 62 14.49 1.33 -3.52
C SER A 62 15.51 0.67 -4.47
N THR A 63 16.18 -0.41 -4.03
CA THR A 63 17.22 -1.11 -4.78
C THR A 63 16.78 -2.47 -5.32
N TYR A 64 15.55 -2.91 -5.03
CA TYR A 64 15.05 -4.19 -5.51
C TYR A 64 14.83 -4.18 -7.04
N LYS A 65 15.64 -4.98 -7.72
CA LYS A 65 15.35 -5.42 -9.09
C LYS A 65 14.25 -6.47 -9.03
N PHE A 66 13.42 -6.49 -10.08
CA PHE A 66 12.75 -7.69 -10.60
C PHE A 66 12.98 -9.02 -9.84
N HIS A 67 12.19 -9.44 -8.85
CA HIS A 67 12.27 -10.82 -8.33
C HIS A 67 10.95 -11.56 -8.59
N GLU A 68 11.07 -12.75 -9.19
CA GLU A 68 9.93 -13.63 -9.46
C GLU A 68 9.38 -14.29 -8.19
N VAL A 69 10.12 -14.26 -7.09
CA VAL A 69 9.78 -14.94 -5.84
C VAL A 69 10.14 -14.05 -4.66
N GLU A 70 9.18 -13.82 -3.77
CA GLU A 70 9.37 -13.03 -2.55
C GLU A 70 8.89 -13.79 -1.31
N THR A 71 9.54 -13.55 -0.18
CA THR A 71 9.19 -14.19 1.09
C THR A 71 8.65 -13.19 2.12
N ILE A 72 7.43 -13.43 2.56
CA ILE A 72 6.76 -12.72 3.64
C ILE A 72 6.98 -13.47 4.95
N LYS A 73 7.56 -12.81 5.95
CA LYS A 73 7.73 -13.35 7.30
C LYS A 73 6.38 -13.56 7.98
N PRO A 74 6.33 -14.35 9.07
CA PRO A 74 5.16 -14.37 9.95
C PRO A 74 4.72 -12.96 10.35
N HIS A 75 3.41 -12.74 10.43
CA HIS A 75 2.78 -11.47 10.85
C HIS A 75 3.29 -10.25 10.08
N SER A 76 3.61 -10.44 8.80
CA SER A 76 4.16 -9.42 7.92
C SER A 76 3.42 -9.38 6.59
N SER A 77 3.75 -8.41 5.74
CA SER A 77 3.07 -8.20 4.46
C SER A 77 4.04 -7.99 3.31
N ILE A 78 3.56 -8.33 2.12
CA ILE A 78 3.97 -7.68 0.87
C ILE A 78 2.94 -6.60 0.54
N ILE A 79 3.40 -5.39 0.24
CA ILE A 79 2.55 -4.25 -0.12
C ILE A 79 3.03 -3.66 -1.44
N PHE A 80 2.12 -3.52 -2.40
CA PHE A 80 2.29 -2.80 -3.65
C PHE A 80 1.62 -1.44 -3.52
N SER A 81 2.37 -0.36 -3.77
CA SER A 81 1.91 1.02 -3.63
C SER A 81 2.20 1.80 -4.90
N THR A 82 1.24 2.57 -5.39
CA THR A 82 1.43 3.48 -6.55
C THR A 82 0.64 4.76 -6.34
N GLU A 83 1.15 5.88 -6.85
CA GLU A 83 0.43 7.16 -6.88
C GLU A 83 -0.53 7.20 -8.06
N VAL A 84 -1.67 7.87 -7.89
CA VAL A 84 -2.76 7.80 -8.88
C VAL A 84 -3.37 9.16 -9.23
N GLY A 85 -2.73 10.24 -8.80
CA GLY A 85 -3.20 11.62 -8.97
C GLY A 85 -3.77 12.21 -7.70
N ASP A 86 -4.49 13.32 -7.85
CA ASP A 86 -4.71 14.25 -6.73
C ASP A 86 -6.04 14.05 -5.99
N ASN A 87 -7.04 13.39 -6.62
CA ASN A 87 -8.35 13.15 -5.99
C ASN A 87 -9.13 11.96 -6.61
N PRO A 88 -8.58 10.73 -6.61
CA PRO A 88 -9.32 9.53 -6.98
C PRO A 88 -10.42 9.20 -5.96
N ASP A 89 -11.45 8.46 -6.37
CA ASP A 89 -12.44 7.92 -5.45
C ASP A 89 -11.80 6.84 -4.56
N PRO A 90 -11.77 7.01 -3.22
CA PRO A 90 -11.08 6.09 -2.33
C PRO A 90 -11.71 4.68 -2.25
N TYR A 91 -12.89 4.45 -2.84
CA TYR A 91 -13.56 3.15 -2.85
C TYR A 91 -13.49 2.42 -4.20
N GLU A 92 -13.02 3.06 -5.26
CA GLU A 92 -12.91 2.48 -6.59
C GLU A 92 -11.46 2.24 -6.98
N ILE A 93 -11.17 1.25 -7.83
CA ILE A 93 -9.84 1.07 -8.41
C ILE A 93 -9.77 1.89 -9.70
N PRO A 94 -8.82 2.84 -9.84
CA PRO A 94 -8.70 3.67 -11.01
C PRO A 94 -8.46 2.82 -12.25
N SER A 95 -9.15 3.15 -13.33
CA SER A 95 -9.02 2.46 -14.62
C SER A 95 -7.61 2.54 -15.21
N SER A 96 -6.80 3.50 -14.77
CA SER A 96 -5.38 3.66 -15.14
C SER A 96 -4.43 2.68 -14.45
N ILE A 97 -4.96 1.79 -13.60
CA ILE A 97 -4.21 0.83 -12.80
C ILE A 97 -4.64 -0.58 -13.13
N ILE A 98 -3.64 -1.43 -13.38
CA ILE A 98 -3.81 -2.88 -13.35
C ILE A 98 -3.69 -3.31 -11.88
N PRO A 99 -4.72 -3.94 -11.28
CA PRO A 99 -4.65 -4.37 -9.89
C PRO A 99 -3.45 -5.28 -9.61
N ALA A 100 -2.74 -5.03 -8.50
CA ALA A 100 -1.48 -5.72 -8.21
C ALA A 100 -1.62 -7.25 -8.12
N TRP A 101 -2.79 -7.75 -7.69
CA TRP A 101 -3.03 -9.20 -7.61
C TRP A 101 -2.98 -9.92 -8.96
N GLN A 102 -3.12 -9.20 -10.08
CA GLN A 102 -2.93 -9.79 -11.41
C GLN A 102 -1.48 -10.22 -11.66
N TYR A 103 -0.53 -9.65 -10.91
CA TYR A 103 0.88 -10.03 -11.00
C TYR A 103 1.26 -11.20 -10.09
N ILE A 104 0.38 -11.61 -9.16
CA ILE A 104 0.60 -12.74 -8.27
C ILE A 104 0.22 -14.03 -9.00
N THR A 105 1.18 -14.92 -9.22
CA THR A 105 0.98 -16.18 -9.97
C THR A 105 0.67 -17.37 -9.08
N SER A 106 1.26 -17.39 -7.88
CA SER A 106 0.95 -18.33 -6.80
C SER A 106 1.35 -17.74 -5.43
N ILE A 107 0.70 -18.26 -4.39
CA ILE A 107 1.05 -18.01 -2.99
C ILE A 107 1.18 -19.37 -2.34
N GLU A 108 2.28 -19.60 -1.63
CA GLU A 108 2.59 -20.85 -0.96
C GLU A 108 2.97 -20.58 0.48
N CYS A 109 2.49 -21.41 1.40
CA CYS A 109 2.83 -21.32 2.81
C CYS A 109 3.01 -22.73 3.35
N ASN A 110 4.16 -23.01 3.94
CA ASN A 110 4.51 -24.34 4.45
C ASN A 110 4.33 -25.48 3.43
N GLY A 111 4.70 -25.25 2.16
CA GLY A 111 4.54 -26.24 1.08
C GLY A 111 3.10 -26.48 0.63
N VAL A 112 2.13 -25.73 1.17
CA VAL A 112 0.73 -25.73 0.74
C VAL A 112 0.48 -24.52 -0.14
N ALA A 113 0.02 -24.76 -1.37
CA ALA A 113 -0.42 -23.69 -2.26
C ALA A 113 -1.78 -23.16 -1.82
N ILE A 114 -1.89 -21.85 -1.66
CA ILE A 114 -3.17 -21.18 -1.44
C ILE A 114 -3.98 -21.27 -2.75
N PRO A 115 -5.25 -21.69 -2.72
CA PRO A 115 -6.07 -21.76 -3.93
C PRO A 115 -6.19 -20.39 -4.62
N LYS A 116 -6.07 -20.39 -5.95
CA LYS A 116 -5.99 -19.15 -6.74
C LYS A 116 -7.23 -18.27 -6.57
N GLU A 117 -8.40 -18.86 -6.34
CA GLU A 117 -9.64 -18.11 -6.12
C GLU A 117 -9.57 -17.14 -4.93
N TYR A 118 -8.70 -17.36 -3.94
CA TYR A 118 -8.58 -16.48 -2.77
C TYR A 118 -7.88 -15.15 -3.08
N PHE A 119 -6.95 -15.13 -4.03
CA PHE A 119 -6.20 -13.92 -4.35
C PHE A 119 -6.52 -13.34 -5.73
N THR A 120 -7.26 -14.07 -6.58
CA THR A 120 -7.72 -13.55 -7.88
C THR A 120 -9.16 -13.04 -7.87
N ASN A 121 -10.00 -13.44 -6.90
CA ASN A 121 -11.35 -12.92 -6.77
C ASN A 121 -11.38 -11.64 -5.92
N LYS A 122 -11.74 -10.50 -6.54
CA LYS A 122 -11.88 -9.20 -5.86
C LYS A 122 -12.76 -9.26 -4.60
N GLU A 123 -13.78 -10.11 -4.57
CA GLU A 123 -14.69 -10.24 -3.42
C GLU A 123 -14.02 -10.81 -2.16
N LYS A 124 -12.86 -11.46 -2.30
CA LYS A 124 -12.06 -11.96 -1.18
C LYS A 124 -11.12 -10.91 -0.61
N TRP A 125 -11.00 -9.76 -1.26
CA TRP A 125 -10.20 -8.66 -0.79
C TRP A 125 -11.03 -7.69 0.03
N GLU A 126 -10.47 -7.25 1.15
CA GLU A 126 -11.05 -6.20 1.96
C GLU A 126 -10.66 -4.85 1.39
N ILE A 127 -11.65 -3.98 1.17
CA ILE A 127 -11.43 -2.60 0.73
C ILE A 127 -11.58 -1.70 1.94
N GLY A 128 -10.52 -0.96 2.24
CA GLY A 128 -10.46 0.01 3.32
C GLY A 128 -9.98 1.37 2.82
N VAL A 129 -10.26 2.39 3.62
CA VAL A 129 -9.81 3.76 3.38
C VAL A 129 -9.02 4.21 4.58
N ALA A 130 -7.79 4.66 4.36
CA ALA A 130 -6.92 5.14 5.42
C ALA A 130 -6.34 6.52 5.08
N ASN A 131 -5.98 7.26 6.13
CA ASN A 131 -5.43 8.61 6.02
C ASN A 131 -3.92 8.56 6.25
N GLN A 132 -3.11 9.02 5.29
CA GLN A 132 -1.67 9.20 5.45
C GLN A 132 -1.29 10.68 5.25
N ILE A 133 -0.10 11.06 5.73
CA ILE A 133 0.59 12.29 5.33
C ILE A 133 0.56 12.32 3.80
N ASN A 134 -0.22 13.22 3.20
CA ASN A 134 -0.49 13.39 1.75
C ASN A 134 -1.86 12.89 1.23
N GLY A 135 -2.82 12.52 2.08
CA GLY A 135 -4.22 12.38 1.68
C GLY A 135 -4.86 11.03 2.03
N ILE A 136 -6.08 10.86 1.51
CA ILE A 136 -6.87 9.64 1.66
C ILE A 136 -6.39 8.62 0.63
N PHE A 137 -6.05 7.40 1.02
CA PHE A 137 -5.67 6.34 0.09
C PHE A 137 -6.63 5.14 0.17
N THR A 138 -6.80 4.45 -0.97
CA THR A 138 -7.47 3.16 -1.02
C THR A 138 -6.50 2.06 -0.63
N SER A 139 -6.90 1.22 0.33
CA SER A 139 -6.18 0.02 0.74
C SER A 139 -7.00 -1.20 0.37
N ILE A 140 -6.39 -2.15 -0.34
CA ILE A 140 -7.03 -3.41 -0.72
C ILE A 140 -6.15 -4.54 -0.22
N SER A 141 -6.67 -5.36 0.69
CA SER A 141 -5.84 -6.38 1.36
C SER A 141 -6.50 -7.75 1.44
N LEU A 142 -5.65 -8.78 1.38
CA LEU A 142 -6.02 -10.16 1.67
C LEU A 142 -5.21 -10.63 2.87
N SER A 143 -5.89 -11.08 3.91
CA SER A 143 -5.27 -11.75 5.05
C SER A 143 -5.29 -13.26 4.80
N VAL A 144 -4.11 -13.86 4.78
CA VAL A 144 -3.98 -15.32 4.69
C VAL A 144 -3.91 -15.88 6.10
N LEU A 145 -5.00 -16.53 6.49
CA LEU A 145 -5.20 -17.10 7.82
C LEU A 145 -4.65 -18.55 7.90
N PRO A 146 -4.29 -19.05 9.09
CA PRO A 146 -3.77 -20.41 9.23
C PRO A 146 -4.77 -21.51 8.81
N GLU A 147 -6.08 -21.24 8.85
CA GLU A 147 -7.12 -22.15 8.36
C GLU A 147 -7.02 -22.41 6.86
N LEU A 148 -6.55 -21.42 6.08
CA LEU A 148 -6.39 -21.55 4.63
C LEU A 148 -5.23 -22.48 4.25
N VAL A 149 -4.32 -22.75 5.18
CA VAL A 149 -3.15 -23.61 5.00
C VAL A 149 -3.25 -24.93 5.76
N GLY A 150 -4.42 -25.21 6.35
CA GLY A 150 -4.69 -26.43 7.11
C GLY A 150 -3.85 -26.58 8.38
N LEU A 151 -3.26 -25.49 8.89
CA LEU A 151 -2.44 -25.53 10.09
C LEU A 151 -3.33 -25.56 11.34
N PRO A 152 -2.99 -26.36 12.37
CA PRO A 152 -3.60 -26.21 13.68
C PRO A 152 -3.26 -24.84 14.23
N GLN A 153 -4.28 -24.05 14.59
CA GLN A 153 -4.14 -22.80 15.32
C GLN A 153 -3.31 -23.08 16.58
N VAL A 154 -2.16 -22.42 16.74
CA VAL A 154 -1.38 -22.53 17.98
C VAL A 154 -2.22 -21.89 19.09
N LYS A 155 -2.56 -22.68 20.11
CA LYS A 155 -3.34 -22.26 21.28
C LYS A 155 -2.57 -21.28 22.15
#